data_AF-A0A8T6F578-F1
#
_entry.id   AF-A0A8T6F578-F1
#
_cell.length_a   1.000
_cell.length_b   1.000
_cell.length_c   1.000
_cell.angle_alpha   90.00
_cell.angle_beta   90.00
_cell.angle_gamma   90.00
#
_symmetry.space_group_name_H-M   'P 1'
#
loop_
_entity.id
_entity.type
_entity.pdbx_description
1 polymer ?
#
loop_
_entity_poly.entity_id
_entity_poly.type
_entity_poly.pdbx_seq_one_letter_code
_entity_poly.pdbx_strand_id
1 'polypeptide(L)'
;MRLTRLFALTLVLLSAALLAVACGGDEEPDPTATPTPQPAPAAATATPTPADAMEPTEPAATPTPLPPGVTPPPPTATPTSPPPPTATPIPGFDPEEHFKNKRISINVGFSPGGGYDTFGRVVAKFLPNHLPGNPRIIVRNLTGGGGERIFRPTLVDIEPEGYAAAVVHPRFFKRELVGIDVPDFDMNEVRIIGTASAVSTVSAQFTFRDTGLTWDEAVANKGVLTVGATEPGDSGGLATTFIELVGGPIKNVYGYPGSSDIAAAFDRREIDITTRGSEATAKSLFPEWVEQQQIVPLFYWGADPADDPGFVNYVINDLGAEIPPHIFDIIDLTDEQKTLFSVTETINDKMSRLFIMHPDTPDHIYQVWVDAFRATAHDPDFLEAMSLLNREVGYAGPDEIVQVLQEGLVALEDPVLREGFIVLAGGVD
;
A
#
# COMPACT_ATOMS: atom_id res chain seq x y z
N MET A 1 71.72 8.77 1.61
CA MET A 1 70.40 8.11 1.77
C MET A 1 70.19 7.54 3.19
N ARG A 2 70.37 8.35 4.24
CA ARG A 2 70.10 7.96 5.64
C ARG A 2 69.50 9.10 6.49
N LEU A 3 68.98 10.16 5.85
CA LEU A 3 68.34 11.29 6.55
C LEU A 3 66.83 11.44 6.25
N THR A 4 66.30 10.75 5.23
CA THR A 4 64.87 10.76 4.87
C THR A 4 64.04 9.67 5.54
N ARG A 5 64.66 8.74 6.28
CA ARG A 5 63.95 7.68 7.03
C ARG A 5 63.67 8.04 8.50
N LEU A 6 64.19 9.18 8.99
CA LEU A 6 63.93 9.62 10.37
C LEU A 6 62.71 10.53 10.52
N PHE A 7 62.21 11.14 9.43
CA PHE A 7 61.00 11.98 9.46
C PHE A 7 59.69 11.18 9.33
N ALA A 8 59.74 9.96 8.79
CA ALA A 8 58.56 9.10 8.65
C ALA A 8 58.23 8.32 9.94
N LEU A 9 59.16 8.24 10.90
CA LEU A 9 58.95 7.52 12.17
C LEU A 9 58.36 8.42 13.27
N THR A 10 58.61 9.74 13.21
CA THR A 10 58.09 10.72 14.18
C THR A 10 56.64 11.11 13.93
N LEU A 11 56.10 10.94 12.72
CA LEU A 11 54.69 11.21 12.43
C LEU A 11 53.75 10.03 12.79
N VAL A 12 54.29 8.81 12.87
CA VAL A 12 53.53 7.59 13.25
C VAL A 12 53.47 7.40 14.77
N LEU A 13 54.38 8.00 15.53
CA LEU A 13 54.39 7.94 17.00
C LEU A 13 53.54 9.05 17.67
N LEU A 14 53.16 10.11 16.94
CA LEU A 14 52.31 11.18 17.49
C LEU A 14 50.80 10.89 17.35
N SER A 15 50.40 9.94 16.49
CA SER A 15 49.01 9.50 16.32
C SER A 15 48.61 8.32 17.22
N ALA A 16 49.58 7.67 17.89
CA ALA A 16 49.32 6.60 18.87
C ALA A 16 49.19 7.10 20.33
N ALA A 17 49.47 8.39 20.59
CA ALA A 17 49.44 8.98 21.94
C ALA A 17 48.12 9.69 22.31
N LEU A 18 47.10 9.66 21.44
CA LEU A 18 45.74 10.18 21.73
C LEU A 18 44.71 9.09 22.03
N LEU A 19 45.12 7.82 22.11
CA LEU A 19 44.22 6.67 22.33
C LEU A 19 44.44 5.90 23.65
N ALA A 20 45.18 6.46 24.61
CA ALA A 20 45.53 5.75 25.86
C ALA A 20 45.38 6.59 27.15
N VAL A 21 44.34 7.43 27.23
CA VAL A 21 43.89 8.04 28.49
C VAL A 21 42.38 7.94 28.57
N ALA A 22 41.88 6.79 29.02
CA ALA A 22 40.64 6.60 29.79
C ALA A 22 40.27 5.10 29.87
N CYS A 23 41.14 4.28 30.44
CA CYS A 23 40.76 2.97 30.99
C CYS A 23 41.47 2.79 32.33
N GLY A 24 40.70 2.61 33.40
CA GLY A 24 41.17 2.22 34.72
C GLY A 24 40.16 2.56 35.81
N GLY A 25 39.42 1.56 36.29
CA GLY A 25 38.62 1.63 37.51
C GLY A 25 37.47 0.63 37.54
N ASP A 26 37.74 -0.57 38.02
CA ASP A 26 36.80 -1.68 38.24
C ASP A 26 35.76 -1.36 39.33
N GLU A 27 34.46 -1.51 39.01
CA GLU A 27 33.38 -1.86 39.94
C GLU A 27 32.23 -2.49 39.14
N GLU A 28 31.83 -3.72 39.49
CA GLU A 28 30.70 -4.46 38.89
C GLU A 28 29.36 -3.71 39.12
N PRO A 29 28.48 -3.57 38.11
CA PRO A 29 27.13 -3.07 38.34
C PRO A 29 26.13 -4.22 38.59
N ASP A 30 25.45 -4.10 39.74
CA ASP A 30 24.25 -4.82 40.18
C ASP A 30 23.17 -4.93 39.07
N PRO A 31 22.62 -6.13 38.78
CA PRO A 31 21.63 -6.34 37.72
C PRO A 31 20.19 -5.92 38.08
N THR A 32 19.96 -5.13 39.13
CA THR A 32 18.61 -4.85 39.64
C THR A 32 18.15 -3.37 39.63
N ALA A 33 18.84 -2.47 38.93
CA ALA A 33 18.45 -1.05 38.88
C ALA A 33 17.59 -0.69 37.66
N THR A 34 16.29 -0.46 37.89
CA THR A 34 15.34 0.11 36.91
C THR A 34 15.64 1.60 36.63
N PRO A 35 15.65 2.08 35.37
CA PRO A 35 15.82 3.49 35.10
C PRO A 35 14.57 4.29 35.47
N THR A 36 14.76 5.38 36.23
CA THR A 36 13.70 6.34 36.59
C THR A 36 13.38 7.25 35.40
N PRO A 37 12.10 7.47 35.01
CA PRO A 37 11.77 8.38 33.91
C PRO A 37 12.03 9.84 34.29
N GLN A 38 12.69 10.57 33.39
CA GLN A 38 12.84 12.02 33.47
C GLN A 38 11.48 12.71 33.18
N PRO A 39 11.06 13.74 33.93
CA PRO A 39 9.77 14.38 33.71
C PRO A 39 9.76 15.18 32.40
N ALA A 40 8.70 15.00 31.61
CA ALA A 40 8.42 15.79 30.42
C ALA A 40 8.08 17.26 30.77
N PRO A 41 8.45 18.25 29.93
CA PRO A 41 8.09 19.64 30.15
C PRO A 41 6.58 19.84 30.00
N ALA A 42 5.99 20.60 30.93
CA ALA A 42 4.57 20.88 31.02
C ALA A 42 4.02 21.57 29.76
N ALA A 43 3.03 20.96 29.12
CA ALA A 43 2.21 21.59 28.09
C ALA A 43 1.25 22.58 28.74
N ALA A 44 1.25 23.82 28.24
CA ALA A 44 0.39 24.90 28.69
C ALA A 44 -1.09 24.57 28.40
N THR A 45 -1.91 24.58 29.44
CA THR A 45 -3.37 24.51 29.37
C THR A 45 -3.91 25.81 28.76
N ALA A 46 -4.41 25.73 27.53
CA ALA A 46 -5.31 26.74 26.97
C ALA A 46 -6.75 26.24 27.09
N THR A 47 -7.53 26.90 27.93
CA THR A 47 -8.97 26.70 28.08
C THR A 47 -9.70 27.20 26.82
N PRO A 48 -10.62 26.44 26.20
CA PRO A 48 -11.47 26.98 25.16
C PRO A 48 -12.61 27.81 25.76
N THR A 49 -12.75 29.04 25.25
CA THR A 49 -13.91 29.93 25.45
C THR A 49 -15.15 29.33 24.77
N PRO A 50 -16.38 29.49 25.31
CA PRO A 50 -17.58 28.92 24.71
C PRO A 50 -17.89 29.61 23.38
N ALA A 51 -18.13 28.83 22.32
CA ALA A 51 -18.73 29.34 21.10
C ALA A 51 -20.22 29.61 21.35
N ASP A 52 -20.67 30.79 20.94
CA ASP A 52 -22.04 31.26 21.03
C ASP A 52 -23.04 30.31 20.37
N ALA A 53 -24.20 30.18 21.01
CA ALA A 53 -25.35 29.46 20.53
C ALA A 53 -25.88 30.09 19.23
N MET A 54 -25.97 29.29 18.16
CA MET A 54 -26.75 29.63 16.98
C MET A 54 -28.15 29.02 17.11
N GLU A 55 -29.18 29.86 17.01
CA GLU A 55 -30.60 29.46 17.03
C GLU A 55 -30.96 28.51 15.87
N PRO A 56 -31.98 27.66 16.03
CA PRO A 56 -32.33 26.61 15.07
C PRO A 56 -33.10 27.18 13.87
N THR A 57 -32.62 26.90 12.66
CA THR A 57 -33.38 27.06 11.41
C THR A 57 -34.31 25.85 11.17
N GLU A 58 -35.51 26.13 10.68
CA GLU A 58 -36.58 25.17 10.36
C GLU A 58 -36.17 24.00 9.44
N PRO A 59 -36.86 22.84 9.51
CA PRO A 59 -36.46 21.61 8.82
C PRO A 59 -36.69 21.68 7.31
N ALA A 60 -35.67 21.32 6.54
CA ALA A 60 -35.77 21.04 5.12
C ALA A 60 -36.54 19.73 4.88
N ALA A 61 -37.36 19.74 3.82
CA ALA A 61 -38.33 18.70 3.49
C ALA A 61 -37.69 17.32 3.19
N THR A 62 -38.39 16.27 3.64
CA THR A 62 -38.11 14.85 3.36
C THR A 62 -38.14 14.55 1.85
N PRO A 63 -37.16 13.81 1.29
CA PRO A 63 -37.24 13.35 -0.09
C PRO A 63 -38.25 12.20 -0.23
N THR A 64 -39.11 12.31 -1.23
CA THR A 64 -40.12 11.32 -1.63
C THR A 64 -39.46 10.04 -2.19
N PRO A 65 -39.93 8.82 -1.86
CA PRO A 65 -39.40 7.60 -2.45
C PRO A 65 -39.73 7.48 -3.95
N LEU A 66 -38.80 6.94 -4.73
CA LEU A 66 -39.01 6.60 -6.15
C LEU A 66 -40.10 5.52 -6.31
N PRO A 67 -40.96 5.61 -7.34
CA PRO A 67 -42.03 4.64 -7.56
C PRO A 67 -41.48 3.27 -8.03
N PRO A 68 -42.02 2.14 -7.54
CA PRO A 68 -41.63 0.81 -7.98
C PRO A 68 -42.19 0.50 -9.37
N GLY A 69 -41.33 0.06 -10.30
CA GLY A 69 -41.76 -0.43 -11.63
C GLY A 69 -40.89 -0.04 -12.83
N VAL A 70 -39.75 0.63 -12.65
CA VAL A 70 -38.82 0.91 -13.75
C VAL A 70 -37.89 -0.28 -13.95
N THR A 71 -38.15 -1.07 -14.98
CA THR A 71 -37.18 -2.07 -15.46
C THR A 71 -36.00 -1.32 -16.09
N PRO A 72 -34.74 -1.66 -15.76
CA PRO A 72 -33.59 -1.02 -16.39
C PRO A 72 -33.62 -1.29 -17.90
N PRO A 73 -33.26 -0.31 -18.75
CA PRO A 73 -33.20 -0.52 -20.18
C PRO A 73 -32.16 -1.61 -20.51
N PRO A 74 -32.36 -2.38 -21.58
CA PRO A 74 -31.39 -3.38 -22.00
C PRO A 74 -30.03 -2.69 -22.27
N PRO A 75 -28.90 -3.39 -22.01
CA PRO A 75 -27.58 -2.83 -22.19
C PRO A 75 -27.44 -2.31 -23.62
N THR A 76 -27.18 -1.01 -23.74
CA THR A 76 -26.89 -0.40 -25.03
C THR A 76 -25.56 -0.96 -25.49
N ALA A 77 -25.49 -1.42 -26.73
CA ALA A 77 -24.28 -2.02 -27.30
C ALA A 77 -23.08 -1.10 -27.06
N THR A 78 -22.06 -1.64 -26.38
CA THR A 78 -20.80 -0.98 -26.10
C THR A 78 -20.24 -0.43 -27.41
N PRO A 79 -19.86 0.86 -27.49
CA PRO A 79 -19.13 1.36 -28.65
C PRO A 79 -17.87 0.49 -28.78
N THR A 80 -17.71 -0.16 -29.93
CA THR A 80 -16.50 -0.91 -30.25
C THR A 80 -15.36 0.11 -30.27
N SER A 81 -14.44 0.01 -29.31
CA SER A 81 -13.23 0.81 -29.30
C SER A 81 -12.54 0.67 -30.66
N PRO A 82 -12.09 1.77 -31.30
CA PRO A 82 -11.26 1.65 -32.48
C PRO A 82 -10.03 0.80 -32.12
N PRO A 83 -9.54 -0.05 -33.04
CA PRO A 83 -8.33 -0.83 -32.80
C PRO A 83 -7.20 0.13 -32.39
N PRO A 84 -6.35 -0.26 -31.43
CA PRO A 84 -5.26 0.59 -30.97
C PRO A 84 -4.42 1.03 -32.18
N PRO A 85 -3.95 2.30 -32.22
CA PRO A 85 -3.13 2.77 -33.31
C PRO A 85 -1.95 1.82 -33.46
N THR A 86 -1.81 1.21 -34.63
CA THR A 86 -0.64 0.39 -34.94
C THR A 86 0.57 1.30 -34.79
N ALA A 87 1.47 0.96 -33.85
CA ALA A 87 2.69 1.72 -33.60
C ALA A 87 3.38 1.97 -34.93
N THR A 88 3.38 3.22 -35.39
CA THR A 88 4.07 3.58 -36.63
C THR A 88 5.56 3.44 -36.32
N PRO A 89 6.31 2.54 -36.96
CA PRO A 89 7.72 2.36 -36.68
C PRO A 89 8.41 3.70 -36.90
N ILE A 90 9.02 4.25 -35.84
CA ILE A 90 9.88 5.42 -36.00
C ILE A 90 11.10 4.94 -36.78
N PRO A 91 11.42 5.54 -37.94
CA PRO A 91 12.62 5.16 -38.68
C PRO A 91 13.86 5.28 -37.79
N GLY A 92 14.50 4.16 -37.47
CA GLY A 92 15.75 4.13 -36.71
C GLY A 92 15.65 3.81 -35.21
N PHE A 93 14.46 3.55 -34.65
CA PHE A 93 14.37 2.99 -33.28
C PHE A 93 14.38 1.46 -33.34
N ASP A 94 15.42 0.85 -32.76
CA ASP A 94 15.47 -0.59 -32.50
C ASP A 94 15.30 -0.82 -30.98
N PRO A 95 14.16 -1.37 -30.53
CA PRO A 95 13.93 -1.69 -29.12
C PRO A 95 15.00 -2.61 -28.53
N GLU A 96 15.51 -3.60 -29.30
CA GLU A 96 16.53 -4.51 -28.78
C GLU A 96 17.81 -3.73 -28.50
N GLU A 97 18.29 -2.93 -29.46
CA GLU A 97 19.49 -2.09 -29.27
C GLU A 97 19.32 -1.10 -28.11
N HIS A 98 18.12 -0.51 -27.97
CA HIS A 98 17.81 0.47 -26.92
C HIS A 98 17.93 -0.10 -25.52
N PHE A 99 17.42 -1.31 -25.28
CA PHE A 99 17.35 -1.93 -23.95
C PHE A 99 18.49 -2.90 -23.64
N LYS A 100 19.18 -3.44 -24.66
CA LYS A 100 20.26 -4.41 -24.48
C LYS A 100 21.41 -3.83 -23.65
N ASN A 101 21.90 -4.63 -22.70
CA ASN A 101 22.92 -4.25 -21.72
C ASN A 101 22.56 -3.03 -20.84
N LYS A 102 21.31 -2.57 -20.87
CA LYS A 102 20.84 -1.52 -19.96
C LYS A 102 20.45 -2.11 -18.62
N ARG A 103 20.46 -1.23 -17.63
CA ARG A 103 19.94 -1.52 -16.30
C ARG A 103 18.67 -0.70 -16.11
N ILE A 104 17.58 -1.40 -15.85
CA ILE A 104 16.29 -0.79 -15.53
C ILE A 104 16.09 -0.84 -14.01
N SER A 105 15.58 0.22 -13.42
CA SER A 105 15.15 0.21 -12.01
C SER A 105 13.63 0.19 -11.86
N ILE A 106 13.15 -0.69 -10.99
CA ILE A 106 11.78 -0.63 -10.46
C ILE A 106 11.88 -0.09 -9.04
N ASN A 107 11.41 1.13 -8.83
CA ASN A 107 11.42 1.80 -7.54
C ASN A 107 10.15 1.44 -6.74
N VAL A 108 10.34 1.11 -5.46
CA VAL A 108 9.27 0.66 -4.56
C VAL A 108 9.31 1.51 -3.29
N GLY A 109 8.20 2.14 -2.90
CA GLY A 109 8.15 3.08 -1.79
C GLY A 109 8.11 2.46 -0.40
N PHE A 110 8.19 1.14 -0.30
CA PHE A 110 7.95 0.39 0.92
C PHE A 110 9.09 -0.57 1.26
N SER A 111 9.16 -0.96 2.53
CA SER A 111 10.20 -1.85 3.04
C SER A 111 10.31 -3.16 2.26
N PRO A 112 11.53 -3.70 2.10
CA PRO A 112 11.74 -5.02 1.55
C PRO A 112 10.90 -6.10 2.25
N GLY A 113 10.46 -7.11 1.50
CA GLY A 113 9.62 -8.20 2.01
C GLY A 113 8.13 -7.86 2.16
N GLY A 114 7.75 -6.59 2.03
CA GLY A 114 6.35 -6.17 1.96
C GLY A 114 5.66 -6.59 0.66
N GLY A 115 4.34 -6.40 0.60
CA GLY A 115 3.52 -6.79 -0.55
C GLY A 115 3.92 -6.13 -1.88
N TYR A 116 4.28 -4.84 -1.85
CA TYR A 116 4.75 -4.10 -3.03
C TYR A 116 6.15 -4.53 -3.48
N ASP A 117 7.06 -4.78 -2.54
CA ASP A 117 8.43 -5.23 -2.85
C ASP A 117 8.41 -6.63 -3.48
N THR A 118 7.69 -7.56 -2.85
CA THR A 118 7.58 -8.93 -3.35
C THR A 118 6.98 -8.95 -4.75
N PHE A 119 5.89 -8.20 -4.96
CA PHE A 119 5.26 -8.10 -6.28
C PHE A 119 6.18 -7.48 -7.33
N GLY A 120 6.84 -6.36 -7.01
CA GLY A 120 7.81 -5.71 -7.89
C GLY A 120 8.98 -6.64 -8.26
N ARG A 121 9.43 -7.49 -7.34
CA ARG A 121 10.48 -8.49 -7.58
C ARG A 121 10.03 -9.64 -8.47
N VAL A 122 8.78 -10.11 -8.33
CA VAL A 122 8.22 -11.13 -9.23
C VAL A 122 8.12 -10.55 -10.64
N VAL A 123 7.54 -9.37 -10.81
CA VAL A 123 7.50 -8.68 -12.11
C VAL A 123 8.92 -8.49 -12.67
N ALA A 124 9.86 -7.99 -11.87
CA ALA A 124 11.27 -7.79 -12.29
C ALA A 124 11.97 -9.08 -12.75
N LYS A 125 11.52 -10.25 -12.28
CA LYS A 125 12.08 -11.55 -12.66
C LYS A 125 11.59 -12.02 -14.03
N PHE A 126 10.33 -11.75 -14.38
CA PHE A 126 9.71 -12.25 -15.62
C PHE A 126 9.66 -11.21 -16.74
N LEU A 127 9.55 -9.92 -16.41
CA LEU A 127 9.50 -8.83 -17.38
C LEU A 127 10.69 -8.80 -18.38
N PRO A 128 11.94 -9.16 -18.00
CA PRO A 128 13.04 -9.24 -18.97
C PRO A 128 12.83 -10.23 -20.11
N ASN A 129 11.98 -11.26 -19.92
CA ASN A 129 11.64 -12.22 -20.99
C ASN A 129 10.79 -11.58 -22.10
N HIS A 130 10.10 -10.48 -21.78
CA HIS A 130 9.17 -9.78 -22.67
C HIS A 130 9.68 -8.41 -23.10
N LEU A 131 10.72 -7.88 -22.45
CA LEU A 131 11.43 -6.69 -22.90
C LEU A 131 12.50 -7.05 -23.93
N PRO A 132 12.53 -6.37 -25.10
CA PRO A 132 13.59 -6.54 -26.10
C PRO A 132 14.99 -6.37 -25.50
N GLY A 133 15.94 -7.20 -25.93
CA GLY A 133 17.32 -7.15 -25.43
C GLY A 133 17.54 -7.74 -24.05
N ASN A 134 16.51 -8.28 -23.39
CA ASN A 134 16.54 -8.92 -22.08
C ASN A 134 17.35 -8.10 -21.04
N PRO A 135 16.89 -6.87 -20.74
CA PRO A 135 17.62 -5.96 -19.86
C PRO A 135 17.65 -6.48 -18.43
N ARG A 136 18.69 -6.11 -17.68
CA ARG A 136 18.74 -6.41 -16.26
C ARG A 136 17.86 -5.44 -15.48
N ILE A 137 16.86 -5.96 -14.79
CA ILE A 137 16.00 -5.18 -13.89
C ILE A 137 16.50 -5.29 -12.45
N ILE A 138 16.54 -4.16 -11.75
CA ILE A 138 16.83 -4.08 -10.31
C ILE A 138 15.67 -3.45 -9.55
N VAL A 139 15.28 -4.05 -8.43
CA VAL A 139 14.28 -3.45 -7.52
C VAL A 139 15.00 -2.61 -6.47
N ARG A 140 14.53 -1.38 -6.24
CA ARG A 140 15.08 -0.45 -5.24
C ARG A 140 13.98 -0.01 -4.29
N ASN A 141 14.16 -0.28 -3.00
CA ASN A 141 13.24 0.19 -1.95
C ASN A 141 13.67 1.58 -1.49
N LEU A 142 12.77 2.55 -1.57
CA LEU A 142 12.97 3.95 -1.21
C LEU A 142 11.88 4.35 -0.21
N THR A 143 12.04 3.93 1.05
CA THR A 143 11.03 4.07 2.10
C THR A 143 10.92 5.48 2.67
N GLY A 144 9.71 5.88 3.06
CA GLY A 144 9.39 7.14 3.75
C GLY A 144 8.25 7.92 3.06
N GLY A 145 7.56 8.79 3.80
CA GLY A 145 6.43 9.60 3.30
C GLY A 145 5.31 8.75 2.68
N GLY A 146 4.94 7.65 3.34
CA GLY A 146 3.93 6.72 2.80
C GLY A 146 4.31 6.10 1.45
N GLY A 147 5.58 6.16 1.06
CA GLY A 147 6.08 5.67 -0.22
C GLY A 147 6.26 6.73 -1.30
N GLU A 148 5.99 8.01 -1.02
CA GLU A 148 6.10 9.13 -1.98
C GLU A 148 7.54 9.31 -2.51
N ARG A 149 8.55 8.87 -1.76
CA ARG A 149 9.96 9.05 -2.09
C ARG A 149 10.41 8.37 -3.38
N ILE A 150 9.57 7.53 -3.99
CA ILE A 150 9.82 6.95 -5.32
C ILE A 150 9.60 7.92 -6.46
N PHE A 151 8.79 8.96 -6.29
CA PHE A 151 8.37 9.81 -7.40
C PHE A 151 9.53 10.59 -7.99
N ARG A 152 10.23 11.40 -7.19
CA ARG A 152 11.39 12.16 -7.65
C ARG A 152 12.42 11.34 -8.45
N PRO A 153 12.96 10.20 -7.95
CA PRO A 153 13.94 9.40 -8.70
C PRO A 153 13.35 8.63 -9.89
N THR A 154 12.03 8.59 -10.07
CA THR A 154 11.36 7.91 -11.20
C THR A 154 10.83 8.88 -12.25
N LEU A 155 10.39 10.06 -11.81
CA LEU A 155 9.61 11.02 -12.60
C LEU A 155 10.33 12.35 -12.83
N VAL A 156 11.41 12.65 -12.09
CA VAL A 156 12.08 13.97 -12.13
C VAL A 156 13.58 13.86 -12.35
N ASP A 157 14.29 13.07 -11.53
CA ASP A 157 15.77 13.04 -11.52
C ASP A 157 16.35 12.09 -12.61
N ILE A 158 15.52 11.59 -13.54
CA ILE A 158 15.93 10.61 -14.56
C ILE A 158 15.52 11.05 -15.95
N GLU A 159 16.37 10.73 -16.94
CA GLU A 159 16.03 10.94 -18.34
C GLU A 159 14.84 10.06 -18.76
N PRO A 160 13.94 10.54 -19.63
CA PRO A 160 12.74 9.83 -20.09
C PRO A 160 13.02 8.67 -21.06
N GLU A 161 14.12 7.94 -20.87
CA GLU A 161 14.60 6.89 -21.77
C GLU A 161 14.00 5.50 -21.45
N GLY A 162 13.02 5.43 -20.55
CA GLY A 162 12.34 4.18 -20.15
C GLY A 162 13.19 3.23 -19.30
N TYR A 163 14.22 3.75 -18.61
CA TYR A 163 15.10 2.96 -17.73
C TYR A 163 14.69 2.97 -16.25
N ALA A 164 13.57 3.59 -15.91
CA ALA A 164 12.96 3.48 -14.60
C ALA A 164 11.43 3.38 -14.68
N ALA A 165 10.88 2.63 -13.75
CA ALA A 165 9.46 2.58 -13.44
C ALA A 165 9.27 2.55 -11.91
N ALA A 166 8.07 2.84 -11.44
CA ALA A 166 7.71 2.75 -10.03
C ALA A 166 6.49 1.85 -9.86
N VAL A 167 6.45 1.10 -8.75
CA VAL A 167 5.24 0.42 -8.28
C VAL A 167 4.58 1.30 -7.23
N VAL A 168 3.41 1.84 -7.57
CA VAL A 168 2.77 2.93 -6.86
C VAL A 168 1.55 2.46 -6.12
N HIS A 169 1.34 3.03 -4.94
CA HIS A 169 0.15 2.79 -4.13
C HIS A 169 -1.03 3.63 -4.63
N PRO A 170 -2.26 3.09 -4.74
CA PRO A 170 -3.41 3.82 -5.29
C PRO A 170 -3.77 5.08 -4.49
N ARG A 171 -3.37 5.16 -3.21
CA ARG A 171 -3.51 6.36 -2.36
C ARG A 171 -3.07 7.66 -3.03
N PHE A 172 -2.01 7.67 -3.83
CA PHE A 172 -1.51 8.89 -4.44
C PHE A 172 -2.47 9.42 -5.52
N PHE A 173 -3.04 8.52 -6.32
CA PHE A 173 -4.14 8.86 -7.23
C PHE A 173 -5.37 9.35 -6.47
N LYS A 174 -5.74 8.68 -5.38
CA LYS A 174 -6.87 9.12 -4.53
C LYS A 174 -6.67 10.52 -3.97
N ARG A 175 -5.45 10.86 -3.53
CA ARG A 175 -5.10 12.20 -3.01
C ARG A 175 -5.28 13.27 -4.09
N GLU A 176 -4.76 13.05 -5.28
CA GLU A 176 -4.91 14.03 -6.37
C GLU A 176 -6.34 14.15 -6.90
N LEU A 177 -7.10 13.05 -6.93
CA LEU A 177 -8.53 13.06 -7.28
C LEU A 177 -9.34 14.04 -6.41
N VAL A 178 -8.93 14.23 -5.16
CA VAL A 178 -9.55 15.20 -4.24
C VAL A 178 -8.79 16.52 -4.11
N GLY A 179 -7.75 16.72 -4.91
CA GLY A 179 -6.97 17.97 -4.95
C GLY A 179 -5.90 18.10 -3.87
N ILE A 180 -5.52 17.00 -3.22
CA ILE A 180 -4.37 16.97 -2.31
C ILE A 180 -3.11 16.77 -3.17
N ASP A 181 -2.26 17.80 -3.18
CA ASP A 181 -0.97 17.78 -3.88
C ASP A 181 -0.07 16.64 -3.37
N VAL A 182 0.57 15.94 -4.32
CA VAL A 182 1.55 14.91 -4.05
C VAL A 182 2.86 15.34 -4.70
N PRO A 183 3.92 15.63 -3.92
CA PRO A 183 5.17 16.12 -4.49
C PRO A 183 5.74 15.21 -5.58
N ASP A 184 6.18 15.83 -6.68
CA ASP A 184 6.81 15.17 -7.84
C ASP A 184 5.90 14.16 -8.58
N PHE A 185 4.60 14.16 -8.32
CA PHE A 185 3.59 13.32 -8.97
C PHE A 185 2.45 14.21 -9.52
N ASP A 186 1.93 13.83 -10.70
CA ASP A 186 0.68 14.34 -11.26
C ASP A 186 0.01 13.18 -12.02
N MET A 187 -1.16 12.76 -11.54
CA MET A 187 -1.93 11.64 -12.07
C MET A 187 -2.36 11.85 -13.54
N ASN A 188 -2.39 13.09 -14.01
CA ASN A 188 -2.75 13.46 -15.38
C ASN A 188 -1.54 13.47 -16.33
N GLU A 189 -0.32 13.55 -15.80
CA GLU A 189 0.90 13.61 -16.60
C GLU A 189 1.65 12.28 -16.66
N VAL A 190 1.64 11.50 -15.57
CA VAL A 190 2.40 10.24 -15.50
C VAL A 190 1.98 9.23 -16.58
N ARG A 191 2.96 8.48 -17.09
CA ARG A 191 2.71 7.37 -18.01
C ARG A 191 2.31 6.14 -17.20
N ILE A 192 1.04 5.75 -17.27
CA ILE A 192 0.50 4.54 -16.62
C ILE A 192 0.83 3.31 -17.46
N ILE A 193 1.56 2.34 -16.90
CA ILE A 193 1.88 1.08 -17.61
C ILE A 193 0.75 0.06 -17.42
N GLY A 194 0.22 -0.04 -16.20
CA GLY A 194 -0.82 -0.98 -15.81
C GLY A 194 -0.51 -1.71 -14.50
N THR A 195 -1.37 -2.63 -14.11
CA THR A 195 -1.18 -3.50 -12.94
C THR A 195 -1.49 -4.94 -13.30
N ALA A 196 -0.89 -5.89 -12.57
CA ALA A 196 -1.22 -7.30 -12.62
C ALA A 196 -1.89 -7.78 -11.31
N SER A 197 -2.44 -6.84 -10.53
CA SER A 197 -3.19 -7.13 -9.30
C SER A 197 -4.56 -6.43 -9.24
N ALA A 198 -5.21 -6.19 -10.38
CA ALA A 198 -6.57 -5.65 -10.48
C ALA A 198 -7.66 -6.70 -10.22
N VAL A 199 -7.52 -7.42 -9.11
CA VAL A 199 -8.43 -8.46 -8.63
C VAL A 199 -9.08 -8.00 -7.34
N SER A 200 -10.35 -8.33 -7.16
CA SER A 200 -11.00 -8.15 -5.86
C SER A 200 -10.84 -9.45 -5.08
N THR A 201 -10.27 -9.36 -3.89
CA THR A 201 -9.98 -10.50 -3.03
C THR A 201 -10.62 -10.31 -1.67
N VAL A 202 -10.88 -11.39 -0.94
CA VAL A 202 -11.33 -11.27 0.44
C VAL A 202 -10.17 -10.73 1.29
N SER A 203 -10.39 -9.59 1.92
CA SER A 203 -9.45 -9.00 2.87
C SER A 203 -9.99 -9.16 4.29
N ALA A 204 -9.13 -9.46 5.27
CA ALA A 204 -9.54 -9.61 6.66
C ALA A 204 -8.49 -9.06 7.62
N GLN A 205 -8.95 -8.57 8.78
CA GLN A 205 -8.07 -8.28 9.92
C GLN A 205 -7.96 -9.50 10.80
N PHE A 206 -6.73 -9.85 11.17
CA PHE A 206 -6.42 -10.99 12.03
C PHE A 206 -5.89 -10.51 13.38
N THR A 207 -6.12 -11.30 14.42
CA THR A 207 -5.52 -11.12 15.74
C THR A 207 -5.03 -12.46 16.29
N PHE A 208 -4.27 -12.43 17.38
CA PHE A 208 -3.98 -13.63 18.15
C PHE A 208 -5.21 -14.08 18.96
N ARG A 209 -5.42 -15.38 19.09
CA ARG A 209 -6.55 -15.96 19.82
C ARG A 209 -6.69 -15.50 21.27
N ASP A 210 -5.59 -15.17 21.93
CA ASP A 210 -5.59 -14.65 23.30
C ASP A 210 -6.08 -13.19 23.40
N THR A 211 -6.14 -12.46 22.29
CA THR A 211 -6.83 -11.16 22.19
C THR A 211 -8.35 -11.34 22.14
N GLY A 212 -8.84 -12.33 21.38
CA GLY A 212 -10.27 -12.65 21.25
C GLY A 212 -10.51 -13.53 20.02
N LEU A 213 -11.56 -14.36 20.06
CA LEU A 213 -11.92 -15.24 18.95
C LEU A 213 -12.81 -14.56 17.91
N THR A 214 -13.52 -13.51 18.31
CA THR A 214 -14.43 -12.71 17.49
C THR A 214 -14.15 -11.22 17.67
N TRP A 215 -14.69 -10.39 16.78
CA TRP A 215 -14.61 -8.93 16.90
C TRP A 215 -15.07 -8.43 18.27
N ASP A 216 -16.25 -8.86 18.72
CA ASP A 216 -16.85 -8.43 19.98
C ASP A 216 -15.98 -8.83 21.18
N GLU A 217 -15.42 -10.05 21.18
CA GLU A 217 -14.51 -10.50 22.23
C GLU A 217 -13.22 -9.69 22.25
N ALA A 218 -12.62 -9.46 21.08
CA ALA A 218 -11.38 -8.69 20.95
C ALA A 218 -11.56 -7.25 21.45
N VAL A 219 -12.67 -6.59 21.06
CA VAL A 219 -13.03 -5.25 21.54
C VAL A 219 -13.34 -5.26 23.03
N ALA A 220 -14.08 -6.24 23.55
CA ALA A 220 -14.36 -6.34 24.98
C ALA A 220 -13.09 -6.51 25.84
N ASN A 221 -12.11 -7.27 25.33
CA ASN A 221 -10.87 -7.54 26.04
C ASN A 221 -9.87 -6.37 25.99
N LYS A 222 -9.82 -5.63 24.89
CA LYS A 222 -8.83 -4.56 24.66
C LYS A 222 -9.37 -3.14 24.80
N GLY A 223 -10.68 -2.97 24.69
CA GLY A 223 -11.36 -1.67 24.61
C GLY A 223 -11.18 -1.00 23.24
N VAL A 224 -9.93 -0.70 22.87
CA VAL A 224 -9.56 -0.14 21.56
C VAL A 224 -8.45 -1.00 20.97
N LEU A 225 -8.67 -1.52 19.76
CA LEU A 225 -7.68 -2.34 19.05
C LEU A 225 -6.71 -1.45 18.28
N THR A 226 -5.42 -1.70 18.44
CA THR A 226 -4.36 -0.99 17.72
C THR A 226 -3.98 -1.71 16.43
N VAL A 227 -3.72 -0.96 15.36
CA VAL A 227 -3.27 -1.48 14.06
C VAL A 227 -2.15 -0.62 13.51
N GLY A 228 -1.14 -1.23 12.92
CA GLY A 228 -0.06 -0.52 12.25
C GLY A 228 -0.43 -0.13 10.82
N ALA A 229 -0.09 1.08 10.40
CA ALA A 229 -0.26 1.58 9.04
C ALA A 229 0.95 2.40 8.61
N THR A 230 1.20 2.51 7.31
CA THR A 230 2.28 3.39 6.84
C THR A 230 1.90 4.85 7.05
N GLU A 231 0.73 5.21 6.52
CA GLU A 231 0.11 6.54 6.52
C GLU A 231 -1.40 6.37 6.32
N PRO A 232 -2.22 7.42 6.52
CA PRO A 232 -3.62 7.41 6.11
C PRO A 232 -3.79 6.98 4.64
N GLY A 233 -4.83 6.19 4.36
CA GLY A 233 -5.07 5.64 3.03
C GLY A 233 -4.23 4.40 2.68
N ASP A 234 -3.58 3.74 3.65
CA ASP A 234 -2.96 2.43 3.47
C ASP A 234 -3.97 1.35 3.09
N SER A 235 -3.70 0.56 2.04
CA SER A 235 -4.63 -0.49 1.58
C SER A 235 -4.91 -1.54 2.64
N GLY A 236 -3.93 -1.93 3.45
CA GLY A 236 -4.14 -2.88 4.55
C GLY A 236 -4.84 -2.26 5.76
N GLY A 237 -4.93 -0.93 5.78
CA GLY A 237 -5.58 -0.14 6.82
C GLY A 237 -6.88 0.52 6.38
N LEU A 238 -7.43 0.27 5.18
CA LEU A 238 -8.63 0.99 4.72
C LEU A 238 -9.79 0.77 5.69
N ALA A 239 -10.13 -0.50 5.94
CA ALA A 239 -11.21 -0.88 6.84
C ALA A 239 -11.02 -0.33 8.26
N THR A 240 -9.80 -0.40 8.80
CA THR A 240 -9.50 0.10 10.14
C THR A 240 -9.47 1.62 10.23
N THR A 241 -8.97 2.30 9.20
CA THR A 241 -9.04 3.76 9.09
C THR A 241 -10.50 4.19 9.06
N PHE A 242 -11.32 3.53 8.23
CA PHE A 242 -12.74 3.82 8.15
C PHE A 242 -13.46 3.61 9.49
N ILE A 243 -13.20 2.49 10.18
CA ILE A 243 -13.76 2.24 11.52
C ILE A 243 -13.34 3.34 12.51
N GLU A 244 -12.06 3.74 12.54
CA GLU A 244 -11.61 4.84 13.41
C GLU A 244 -12.31 6.16 13.08
N LEU A 245 -12.47 6.49 11.80
CA LEU A 245 -13.12 7.73 11.34
C LEU A 245 -14.59 7.83 11.74
N VAL A 246 -15.32 6.72 11.73
CA VAL A 246 -16.72 6.68 12.18
C VAL A 246 -16.84 6.54 13.71
N GLY A 247 -15.73 6.63 14.46
CA GLY A 247 -15.70 6.59 15.91
C GLY A 247 -15.70 5.18 16.53
N GLY A 248 -15.41 4.16 15.73
CA GLY A 248 -15.29 2.78 16.19
C GLY A 248 -14.02 2.52 17.01
N PRO A 249 -13.92 1.33 17.65
CA PRO A 249 -12.89 1.00 18.65
C PRO A 249 -11.56 0.59 18.01
N ILE A 250 -11.07 1.37 17.05
CA ILE A 250 -9.80 1.18 16.37
C ILE A 250 -8.91 2.40 16.57
N LYS A 251 -7.60 2.16 16.70
CA LYS A 251 -6.58 3.20 16.63
C LYS A 251 -5.51 2.82 15.62
N ASN A 252 -5.39 3.59 14.53
CA ASN A 252 -4.29 3.42 13.58
C ASN A 252 -3.01 4.07 14.13
N VAL A 253 -1.91 3.31 14.07
CA VAL A 253 -0.56 3.75 14.44
C VAL A 253 0.23 3.92 13.15
N TYR A 254 0.45 5.17 12.75
CA TYR A 254 1.14 5.53 11.51
C TYR A 254 2.67 5.57 11.66
N GLY A 255 3.38 5.60 10.52
CA GLY A 255 4.83 5.79 10.46
C GLY A 255 5.63 4.52 10.17
N TYR A 256 4.97 3.37 9.98
CA TYR A 256 5.66 2.15 9.56
C TYR A 256 6.15 2.28 8.11
N PRO A 257 7.42 1.94 7.79
CA PRO A 257 7.95 2.12 6.44
C PRO A 257 7.44 1.08 5.43
N GLY A 258 6.79 0.01 5.89
CA GLY A 258 6.16 -0.98 5.04
C GLY A 258 5.42 -2.06 5.80
N SER A 259 4.78 -2.93 5.04
CA SER A 259 3.97 -4.03 5.58
C SER A 259 4.77 -5.10 6.30
N SER A 260 6.05 -5.29 5.96
CA SER A 260 6.94 -6.20 6.68
C SER A 260 7.23 -5.71 8.10
N ASP A 261 7.39 -4.40 8.29
CA ASP A 261 7.57 -3.80 9.62
C ASP A 261 6.29 -3.92 10.47
N ILE A 262 5.12 -3.71 9.85
CA ILE A 262 3.81 -3.91 10.51
C ILE A 262 3.64 -5.37 10.95
N ALA A 263 4.01 -6.32 10.08
CA ALA A 263 3.93 -7.73 10.42
C ALA A 263 4.85 -8.09 11.59
N ALA A 264 6.08 -7.56 11.61
CA ALA A 264 7.01 -7.76 12.70
C ALA A 264 6.54 -7.10 14.01
N ALA A 265 5.87 -5.95 13.95
CA ALA A 265 5.26 -5.31 15.11
C ALA A 265 4.12 -6.17 15.69
N PHE A 266 3.28 -6.73 14.81
CA PHE A 266 2.23 -7.66 15.23
C PHE A 266 2.82 -8.93 15.86
N ASP A 267 3.86 -9.53 15.27
CA ASP A 267 4.58 -10.68 15.82
C ASP A 267 5.10 -10.42 17.25
N ARG A 268 5.67 -9.23 17.46
CA ARG A 268 6.13 -8.75 18.77
C ARG A 268 5.01 -8.32 19.72
N ARG A 269 3.74 -8.41 19.28
CA ARG A 269 2.54 -7.99 20.02
C ARG A 269 2.54 -6.49 20.38
N GLU A 270 3.15 -5.67 19.53
CA GLU A 270 3.15 -4.20 19.66
C GLU A 270 1.84 -3.58 19.13
N ILE A 271 1.12 -4.30 18.27
CA ILE A 271 -0.20 -3.96 17.73
C ILE A 271 -1.15 -5.15 17.88
N ASP A 272 -2.46 -4.90 17.98
CA ASP A 272 -3.46 -5.92 18.29
C ASP A 272 -4.02 -6.64 17.07
N ILE A 273 -4.08 -5.99 15.90
CA ILE A 273 -4.64 -6.58 14.68
C ILE A 273 -3.79 -6.28 13.43
N THR A 274 -3.89 -7.14 12.41
CA THR A 274 -3.18 -6.97 11.14
C THR A 274 -3.81 -7.72 9.97
N THR A 275 -3.66 -7.20 8.75
CA THR A 275 -4.01 -7.92 7.51
C THR A 275 -3.00 -9.00 7.14
N ARG A 276 -1.88 -9.06 7.86
CA ARG A 276 -0.75 -9.96 7.57
C ARG A 276 -0.94 -11.38 8.11
N GLY A 277 -2.10 -11.66 8.71
CA GLY A 277 -2.56 -13.01 8.99
C GLY A 277 -3.15 -13.75 7.78
N SER A 278 -3.20 -13.15 6.59
CA SER A 278 -3.70 -13.80 5.38
C SER A 278 -2.85 -15.00 4.95
N GLU A 279 -3.44 -15.95 4.23
CA GLU A 279 -2.76 -17.18 3.77
C GLU A 279 -1.43 -16.88 3.06
N ALA A 280 -1.46 -15.94 2.11
CA ALA A 280 -0.30 -15.54 1.32
C ALA A 280 0.86 -14.97 2.15
N THR A 281 0.56 -14.43 3.33
CA THR A 281 1.56 -13.77 4.18
C THR A 281 1.96 -14.67 5.34
N ALA A 282 0.99 -15.15 6.13
CA ALA A 282 1.22 -15.93 7.33
C ALA A 282 1.96 -17.25 7.02
N LYS A 283 1.53 -18.01 6.01
CA LYS A 283 2.23 -19.28 5.66
C LYS A 283 3.69 -19.07 5.24
N SER A 284 4.01 -17.92 4.63
CA SER A 284 5.36 -17.64 4.14
C SER A 284 6.27 -17.00 5.18
N LEU A 285 5.74 -16.12 6.03
CA LEU A 285 6.55 -15.30 6.93
C LEU A 285 6.46 -15.76 8.40
N PHE A 286 5.33 -16.35 8.79
CA PHE A 286 5.02 -16.77 10.15
C PHE A 286 4.27 -18.11 10.15
N PRO A 287 4.85 -19.17 9.54
CA PRO A 287 4.16 -20.45 9.39
C PRO A 287 3.68 -21.01 10.73
N GLU A 288 4.39 -20.73 11.83
CA GLU A 288 4.03 -21.13 13.18
C GLU A 288 2.68 -20.57 13.65
N TRP A 289 2.28 -19.36 13.20
CA TRP A 289 0.95 -18.81 13.52
C TRP A 289 -0.16 -19.69 12.96
N VAL A 290 0.08 -20.28 11.79
CA VAL A 290 -0.89 -21.13 11.08
C VAL A 290 -0.82 -22.56 11.62
N GLU A 291 0.38 -23.16 11.67
CA GLU A 291 0.59 -24.55 12.12
C GLU A 291 0.09 -24.79 13.54
N GLN A 292 0.22 -23.78 14.41
CA GLN A 292 -0.24 -23.84 15.80
C GLN A 292 -1.60 -23.18 16.00
N GLN A 293 -2.25 -22.73 14.91
CA GLN A 293 -3.56 -22.08 14.92
C GLN A 293 -3.63 -20.91 15.91
N GLN A 294 -2.60 -20.06 15.97
CA GLN A 294 -2.49 -18.98 16.96
C GLN A 294 -3.31 -17.76 16.61
N ILE A 295 -3.63 -17.55 15.33
CA ILE A 295 -4.34 -16.38 14.84
C ILE A 295 -5.74 -16.73 14.36
N VAL A 296 -6.62 -15.73 14.37
CA VAL A 296 -8.01 -15.80 13.86
C VAL A 296 -8.37 -14.51 13.14
N PRO A 297 -9.20 -14.57 12.09
CA PRO A 297 -9.76 -13.36 11.50
C PRO A 297 -10.90 -12.81 12.37
N LEU A 298 -11.01 -11.49 12.47
CA LEU A 298 -12.04 -10.80 13.26
C LEU A 298 -13.21 -10.30 12.41
N PHE A 299 -12.91 -9.76 11.24
CA PHE A 299 -13.87 -9.27 10.25
C PHE A 299 -13.22 -9.25 8.87
N TYR A 300 -14.04 -9.28 7.83
CA TYR A 300 -13.60 -9.18 6.44
C TYR A 300 -14.24 -8.00 5.69
N TRP A 301 -13.67 -7.66 4.54
CA TRP A 301 -14.22 -6.77 3.53
C TRP A 301 -13.71 -7.17 2.14
N GLY A 302 -14.22 -6.53 1.09
CA GLY A 302 -13.85 -6.83 -0.30
C GLY A 302 -14.78 -7.88 -0.88
N ALA A 303 -14.22 -8.88 -1.56
CA ALA A 303 -15.00 -9.97 -2.16
C ALA A 303 -15.77 -10.79 -1.13
N ASP A 304 -16.84 -11.46 -1.57
CA ASP A 304 -17.59 -12.40 -0.73
C ASP A 304 -16.74 -13.68 -0.51
N PRO A 305 -16.54 -14.16 0.73
CA PRO A 305 -15.91 -15.44 1.03
C PRO A 305 -16.50 -16.62 0.26
N ALA A 306 -17.79 -16.58 -0.11
CA ALA A 306 -18.41 -17.62 -0.93
C ALA A 306 -17.77 -17.75 -2.32
N ASP A 307 -17.19 -16.67 -2.84
CA ASP A 307 -16.48 -16.63 -4.12
C ASP A 307 -14.96 -16.87 -3.99
N ASP A 308 -14.45 -17.04 -2.76
CA ASP A 308 -13.05 -17.35 -2.47
C ASP A 308 -12.91 -18.64 -1.62
N PRO A 309 -12.98 -19.82 -2.26
CA PRO A 309 -12.78 -21.10 -1.58
C PRO A 309 -11.41 -21.23 -0.91
N GLY A 310 -10.39 -20.50 -1.39
CA GLY A 310 -9.04 -20.50 -0.81
C GLY A 310 -9.05 -19.87 0.57
N PHE A 311 -9.62 -18.67 0.68
CA PHE A 311 -9.84 -17.99 1.95
C PHE A 311 -10.67 -18.85 2.92
N VAL A 312 -11.80 -19.40 2.46
CA VAL A 312 -12.67 -20.25 3.30
C VAL A 312 -11.92 -21.47 3.82
N ASN A 313 -11.20 -22.17 2.95
CA ASN A 313 -10.39 -23.33 3.32
C ASN A 313 -9.29 -22.95 4.33
N TYR A 314 -8.59 -21.85 4.10
CA TYR A 314 -7.56 -21.36 5.01
C TYR A 314 -8.13 -21.05 6.40
N VAL A 315 -9.24 -20.33 6.49
CA VAL A 315 -9.85 -19.96 7.78
C VAL A 315 -10.36 -21.19 8.54
N ILE A 316 -11.10 -22.08 7.87
CA ILE A 316 -11.74 -23.22 8.53
C ILE A 316 -10.74 -24.33 8.84
N ASN A 317 -9.94 -24.73 7.85
CA ASN A 317 -9.12 -25.95 7.97
C ASN A 317 -7.73 -25.65 8.53
N ASP A 318 -7.09 -24.58 8.08
CA ASP A 318 -5.73 -24.27 8.53
C ASP A 318 -5.77 -23.52 9.86
N LEU A 319 -6.60 -22.47 9.98
CA LEU A 319 -6.69 -21.70 11.21
C LEU A 319 -7.63 -22.31 12.25
N GLY A 320 -8.57 -23.18 11.88
CA GLY A 320 -9.54 -23.74 12.82
C GLY A 320 -10.48 -22.67 13.39
N ALA A 321 -10.88 -21.72 12.55
CA ALA A 321 -11.70 -20.57 12.90
C ALA A 321 -13.01 -20.55 12.11
N GLU A 322 -13.95 -19.72 12.56
CA GLU A 322 -15.18 -19.46 11.80
C GLU A 322 -14.94 -18.34 10.78
N ILE A 323 -15.72 -18.36 9.70
CA ILE A 323 -15.70 -17.24 8.73
C ILE A 323 -16.17 -15.99 9.47
N PRO A 324 -15.37 -14.92 9.47
CA PRO A 324 -15.69 -13.73 10.24
C PRO A 324 -16.87 -12.96 9.61
N PRO A 325 -17.55 -12.07 10.36
CA PRO A 325 -18.57 -11.17 9.80
C PRO A 325 -17.97 -10.15 8.83
N HIS A 326 -18.81 -9.58 7.96
CA HIS A 326 -18.39 -8.46 7.11
C HIS A 326 -18.22 -7.19 7.96
N ILE A 327 -17.39 -6.25 7.52
CA ILE A 327 -17.21 -4.95 8.20
C ILE A 327 -18.55 -4.24 8.47
N PHE A 328 -19.52 -4.38 7.57
CA PHE A 328 -20.84 -3.75 7.71
C PHE A 328 -21.74 -4.40 8.77
N ASP A 329 -21.35 -5.55 9.30
CA ASP A 329 -22.08 -6.27 10.34
C ASP A 329 -21.47 -6.07 11.74
N ILE A 330 -20.28 -5.46 11.84
CA ILE A 330 -19.58 -5.23 13.13
C ILE A 330 -19.66 -3.79 13.63
N ILE A 331 -20.08 -2.87 12.76
CA ILE A 331 -20.26 -1.45 13.07
C ILE A 331 -21.52 -0.91 12.40
N ASP A 332 -22.25 -0.05 13.12
CA ASP A 332 -23.44 0.62 12.59
C ASP A 332 -23.03 1.71 11.60
N LEU A 333 -23.41 1.54 10.33
CA LEU A 333 -23.10 2.46 9.24
C LEU A 333 -24.36 2.89 8.50
N THR A 334 -24.40 4.15 8.08
CA THR A 334 -25.42 4.63 7.14
C THR A 334 -25.19 4.07 5.74
N ASP A 335 -26.20 4.13 4.87
CA ASP A 335 -26.08 3.65 3.50
C ASP A 335 -25.05 4.48 2.70
N GLU A 336 -24.94 5.78 2.99
CA GLU A 336 -23.93 6.66 2.40
C GLU A 336 -22.51 6.25 2.82
N GLN A 337 -22.32 5.91 4.10
CA GLN A 337 -21.04 5.43 4.64
C GLN A 337 -20.63 4.09 4.01
N LYS A 338 -21.57 3.14 3.86
CA LYS A 338 -21.33 1.87 3.16
C LYS A 338 -20.96 2.09 1.69
N THR A 339 -21.64 3.03 1.04
CA THR A 339 -21.38 3.42 -0.35
C THR A 339 -19.98 4.01 -0.49
N LEU A 340 -19.61 4.94 0.38
CA LEU A 340 -18.27 5.55 0.42
C LEU A 340 -17.17 4.50 0.58
N PHE A 341 -17.33 3.60 1.55
CA PHE A 341 -16.37 2.51 1.77
C PHE A 341 -16.22 1.64 0.51
N SER A 342 -17.35 1.23 -0.10
CA SER A 342 -17.37 0.34 -1.27
C SER A 342 -16.73 0.98 -2.51
N VAL A 343 -16.99 2.27 -2.77
CA VAL A 343 -16.35 3.01 -3.86
C VAL A 343 -14.84 3.12 -3.63
N THR A 344 -14.43 3.47 -2.41
CA THR A 344 -13.01 3.59 -2.06
C THR A 344 -12.27 2.27 -2.21
N GLU A 345 -12.90 1.16 -1.80
CA GLU A 345 -12.29 -0.16 -1.94
C GLU A 345 -12.23 -0.62 -3.40
N THR A 346 -13.25 -0.33 -4.20
CA THR A 346 -13.23 -0.64 -5.64
C THR A 346 -12.04 0.02 -6.33
N ILE A 347 -11.77 1.29 -6.04
CA ILE A 347 -10.61 2.01 -6.57
C ILE A 347 -9.30 1.38 -6.07
N ASN A 348 -9.23 1.04 -4.77
CA ASN A 348 -8.05 0.36 -4.21
C ASN A 348 -7.75 -0.96 -4.93
N ASP A 349 -8.75 -1.83 -5.10
CA ASP A 349 -8.59 -3.15 -5.71
C ASP A 349 -8.14 -3.06 -7.17
N LYS A 350 -8.75 -2.15 -7.94
CA LYS A 350 -8.45 -2.00 -9.36
C LYS A 350 -7.12 -1.31 -9.65
N MET A 351 -6.61 -0.50 -8.73
CA MET A 351 -5.40 0.30 -8.93
C MET A 351 -4.23 -0.11 -8.03
N SER A 352 -4.36 -1.18 -7.25
CA SER A 352 -3.28 -1.66 -6.38
C SER A 352 -2.05 -2.04 -7.21
N ARG A 353 -0.85 -1.70 -6.69
CA ARG A 353 0.46 -2.03 -7.30
C ARG A 353 0.58 -1.60 -8.77
N LEU A 354 0.05 -0.41 -9.08
CA LEU A 354 0.12 0.17 -10.40
C LEU A 354 1.57 0.52 -10.80
N PHE A 355 1.96 0.16 -12.01
CA PHE A 355 3.23 0.57 -12.57
C PHE A 355 3.08 1.89 -13.32
N ILE A 356 3.97 2.84 -13.05
CA ILE A 356 4.07 4.11 -13.78
C ILE A 356 5.50 4.37 -14.22
N MET A 357 5.68 5.32 -15.14
CA MET A 357 6.98 5.85 -15.53
C MET A 357 6.91 7.34 -15.87
N HIS A 358 8.08 7.91 -16.18
CA HIS A 358 8.29 9.32 -16.46
C HIS A 358 7.29 9.86 -17.52
N PRO A 359 6.64 11.03 -17.28
CA PRO A 359 5.64 11.61 -18.18
C PRO A 359 6.16 11.79 -19.62
N ASP A 360 7.37 12.33 -19.75
CA ASP A 360 8.01 12.58 -21.04
C ASP A 360 8.59 11.35 -21.76
N THR A 361 8.38 10.13 -21.24
CA THR A 361 8.86 8.92 -21.94
C THR A 361 8.29 8.88 -23.37
N PRO A 362 9.13 8.80 -24.41
CA PRO A 362 8.65 8.78 -25.78
C PRO A 362 7.67 7.62 -26.03
N ASP A 363 6.61 7.88 -26.80
CA ASP A 363 5.51 6.92 -27.01
C ASP A 363 5.98 5.54 -27.48
N HIS A 364 7.00 5.51 -28.34
CA HIS A 364 7.57 4.26 -28.86
C HIS A 364 8.32 3.43 -27.80
N ILE A 365 8.91 4.07 -26.79
CA ILE A 365 9.53 3.40 -25.63
C ILE A 365 8.45 2.97 -24.65
N TYR A 366 7.50 3.86 -24.36
CA TYR A 366 6.37 3.58 -23.48
C TYR A 366 5.53 2.39 -23.96
N GLN A 367 5.26 2.30 -25.28
CA GLN A 367 4.51 1.19 -25.84
C GLN A 367 5.22 -0.16 -25.67
N VAL A 368 6.56 -0.19 -25.75
CA VAL A 368 7.34 -1.41 -25.47
C VAL A 368 7.11 -1.87 -24.02
N TRP A 369 7.04 -0.95 -23.07
CA TRP A 369 6.75 -1.27 -21.68
C TRP A 369 5.33 -1.79 -21.47
N VAL A 370 4.32 -1.14 -22.06
CA VAL A 370 2.92 -1.58 -21.97
C VAL A 370 2.76 -2.98 -22.54
N ASP A 371 3.34 -3.25 -23.71
CA ASP A 371 3.24 -4.56 -24.35
C ASP A 371 4.00 -5.64 -23.59
N ALA A 372 5.21 -5.34 -23.11
CA ALA A 372 6.00 -6.29 -22.31
C ALA A 372 5.35 -6.59 -20.96
N PHE A 373 4.77 -5.59 -20.31
CA PHE A 373 4.06 -5.77 -19.04
C PHE A 373 2.79 -6.59 -19.24
N ARG A 374 2.00 -6.31 -20.30
CA ARG A 374 0.84 -7.14 -20.68
C ARG A 374 1.26 -8.58 -20.92
N ALA A 375 2.33 -8.82 -21.70
CA ALA A 375 2.82 -10.16 -21.96
C ALA A 375 3.28 -10.88 -20.68
N THR A 376 3.96 -10.16 -19.78
CA THR A 376 4.37 -10.68 -18.47
C THR A 376 3.18 -11.11 -17.61
N ALA A 377 2.12 -10.29 -17.56
CA ALA A 377 0.92 -10.62 -16.78
C ALA A 377 0.16 -11.85 -17.30
N HIS A 378 0.40 -12.27 -18.55
CA HIS A 378 -0.17 -13.47 -19.17
C HIS A 378 0.85 -14.61 -19.34
N ASP A 379 2.08 -14.45 -18.86
CA ASP A 379 3.12 -15.46 -18.95
C ASP A 379 2.79 -16.64 -18.01
N PRO A 380 2.70 -17.88 -18.50
CA PRO A 380 2.42 -19.05 -17.67
C PRO A 380 3.38 -19.20 -16.47
N ASP A 381 4.66 -18.90 -16.63
CA ASP A 381 5.65 -19.02 -15.55
C ASP A 381 5.47 -17.90 -14.51
N PHE A 382 5.02 -16.71 -14.95
CA PHE A 382 4.64 -15.62 -14.04
C PHE A 382 3.38 -16.00 -13.24
N LEU A 383 2.36 -16.54 -13.91
CA LEU A 383 1.12 -16.98 -13.27
C LEU A 383 1.38 -18.11 -12.28
N GLU A 384 2.23 -19.08 -12.62
CA GLU A 384 2.65 -20.15 -11.71
C GLU A 384 3.38 -19.59 -10.49
N ALA A 385 4.33 -18.67 -10.71
CA ALA A 385 5.07 -18.04 -9.60
C ALA A 385 4.14 -17.23 -8.67
N MET A 386 3.14 -16.55 -9.22
CA MET A 386 2.13 -15.83 -8.44
C MET A 386 1.22 -16.77 -7.65
N SER A 387 0.80 -17.88 -8.27
CA SER A 387 0.02 -18.93 -7.61
C SER A 387 0.78 -19.56 -6.44
N LEU A 388 2.08 -19.83 -6.58
CA LEU A 388 2.93 -20.34 -5.50
C LEU A 388 3.05 -19.37 -4.31
N LEU A 389 2.80 -18.08 -4.54
CA LEU A 389 2.76 -17.05 -3.50
C LEU A 389 1.35 -16.81 -2.95
N ASN A 390 0.36 -17.63 -3.36
CA ASN A 390 -1.07 -17.45 -3.09
C ASN A 390 -1.55 -16.03 -3.46
N ARG A 391 -1.11 -15.54 -4.63
CA ARG A 391 -1.50 -14.24 -5.15
C ARG A 391 -2.26 -14.41 -6.45
N GLU A 392 -3.50 -13.96 -6.44
CA GLU A 392 -4.28 -13.88 -7.66
C GLU A 392 -3.74 -12.76 -8.58
N VAL A 393 -3.87 -12.99 -9.88
CA VAL A 393 -3.39 -12.09 -10.93
C VAL A 393 -4.58 -11.53 -11.70
N GLY A 394 -4.70 -10.21 -11.71
CA GLY A 394 -5.66 -9.47 -12.52
C GLY A 394 -4.95 -8.43 -13.33
N TYR A 395 -4.87 -8.61 -14.65
CA TYR A 395 -4.29 -7.59 -15.51
C TYR A 395 -5.29 -6.45 -15.70
N ALA A 396 -4.85 -5.22 -15.47
CA ALA A 396 -5.51 -4.02 -15.95
C ALA A 396 -4.50 -3.13 -16.69
N GLY A 397 -4.81 -2.79 -17.94
CA GLY A 397 -3.98 -1.94 -18.80
C GLY A 397 -4.22 -0.44 -18.58
N PRO A 398 -3.49 0.42 -19.31
CA PRO A 398 -3.60 1.87 -19.15
C PRO A 398 -5.03 2.40 -19.30
N ASP A 399 -5.76 1.96 -20.34
CA ASP A 399 -7.12 2.43 -20.64
C ASP A 399 -8.11 2.06 -19.52
N GLU A 400 -7.99 0.86 -18.95
CA GLU A 400 -8.85 0.40 -17.85
C GLU A 400 -8.58 1.21 -16.58
N ILE A 401 -7.32 1.55 -16.31
CA ILE A 401 -6.96 2.40 -15.16
C ILE A 401 -7.49 3.82 -15.33
N VAL A 402 -7.41 4.38 -16.53
CA VAL A 402 -8.01 5.70 -16.83
C VAL A 402 -9.53 5.65 -16.65
N GLN A 403 -10.18 4.58 -17.06
CA GLN A 403 -11.62 4.40 -16.84
C GLN A 403 -11.96 4.37 -15.34
N VAL A 404 -11.22 3.60 -14.53
CA VAL A 404 -11.42 3.55 -13.07
C VAL A 404 -11.26 4.93 -12.44
N LEU A 405 -10.27 5.72 -12.88
CA LEU A 405 -10.08 7.10 -12.42
C LEU A 405 -11.27 7.99 -12.79
N GLN A 406 -11.81 7.87 -14.01
CA GLN A 406 -12.98 8.62 -14.45
C GLN A 406 -14.23 8.24 -13.64
N GLU A 407 -14.44 6.96 -13.38
CA GLU A 407 -15.54 6.48 -12.54
C GLU A 407 -15.41 7.01 -11.10
N GLY A 408 -14.19 7.05 -10.56
CA GLY A 408 -13.88 7.68 -9.29
C GLY A 408 -14.21 9.18 -9.26
N LEU A 409 -13.83 9.93 -10.30
CA LEU A 409 -14.18 11.36 -10.42
C LEU A 409 -15.68 11.60 -10.43
N VAL A 410 -16.44 10.78 -11.16
CA VAL A 410 -17.92 10.86 -11.20
C VAL A 410 -18.51 10.60 -9.82
N ALA A 411 -18.00 9.61 -9.08
CA ALA A 411 -18.46 9.33 -7.72
C ALA A 411 -18.19 10.50 -6.75
N LEU A 412 -17.12 11.27 -6.97
CA LEU A 412 -16.74 12.42 -6.17
C LEU A 412 -17.52 13.71 -6.51
N GLU A 413 -18.46 13.67 -7.47
CA GLU A 413 -19.41 14.78 -7.69
C GLU A 413 -20.42 14.90 -6.54
N ASP A 414 -20.66 13.82 -5.79
CA ASP A 414 -21.44 13.86 -4.55
C ASP A 414 -20.60 14.50 -3.42
N PRO A 415 -21.04 15.64 -2.84
CA PRO A 415 -20.26 16.34 -1.81
C PRO A 415 -20.02 15.50 -0.55
N VAL A 416 -20.96 14.62 -0.18
CA VAL A 416 -20.83 13.76 1.01
C VAL A 416 -19.78 12.68 0.76
N LEU A 417 -19.81 12.06 -0.41
CA LEU A 417 -18.79 11.09 -0.79
C LEU A 417 -17.42 11.75 -0.91
N ARG A 418 -17.36 12.97 -1.48
CA ARG A 418 -16.12 13.72 -1.61
C ARG A 418 -15.46 14.01 -0.27
N GLU A 419 -16.19 14.54 0.70
CA GLU A 419 -15.65 14.84 2.03
C GLU A 419 -15.14 13.58 2.74
N GLY A 420 -15.92 12.51 2.74
CA GLY A 420 -15.48 11.26 3.33
C GLY A 420 -14.26 10.65 2.61
N PHE A 421 -14.16 10.81 1.30
CA PHE A 421 -13.03 10.35 0.51
C PHE A 421 -11.77 11.17 0.76
N ILE A 422 -11.88 12.48 0.99
CA ILE A 422 -10.75 13.34 1.41
C ILE A 422 -10.10 12.77 2.66
N VAL A 423 -10.91 12.47 3.67
CA VAL A 423 -10.41 11.94 4.95
C VAL A 423 -9.78 10.55 4.77
N LEU A 424 -10.41 9.66 4.00
CA LEU A 424 -9.86 8.34 3.68
C LEU A 424 -8.61 8.37 2.79
N ALA A 425 -8.44 9.42 1.98
CA ALA A 425 -7.24 9.66 1.18
C ALA A 425 -6.10 10.27 2.01
N GLY A 426 -6.33 10.59 3.29
CA GLY A 426 -5.33 11.21 4.16
C GLY A 426 -5.28 12.73 4.09
N GLY A 427 -6.33 13.37 3.56
CA GLY A 427 -6.56 14.79 3.77
C GLY A 427 -6.93 15.03 5.23
N VAL A 428 -6.09 15.79 5.92
CA VAL A 428 -6.41 16.40 7.21
C VAL A 428 -6.59 17.89 6.93
N ASP A 429 -7.77 18.42 7.27
CA ASP A 429 -7.97 19.87 7.41
C ASP A 429 -7.07 20.48 8.48
#